data_AF-A0A7X3M8R5-F1
#
_entry.id   AF-A0A7X3M8R5-F1
#
_cell.length_a   1.000
_cell.length_b   1.000
_cell.length_c   1.000
_cell.angle_alpha   90.00
_cell.angle_beta   90.00
_cell.angle_gamma   90.00
#
_symmetry.space_group_name_H-M   'P 1'
#
loop_
_entity.id
_entity.type
_entity.pdbx_description
1 polymer ?
#
loop_
_entity_poly.entity_id
_entity_poly.type
_entity_poly.pdbx_seq_one_letter_code
_entity_poly.pdbx_strand_id
1 'polypeptide(L)'
;MQCHIGWLFPGQRARSSHQEIVDCYNASGGYDYLLKIIAPTISMFQDLMEDDIGIEKFASRIVLRQPYPQRGEPLNVIAHGVASWK
;
A
#
# COMPACT_ATOMS: atom_id res chain seq x y z
N MET A 1 -16.46 -0.51 -15.05
CA MET A 1 -15.11 -0.52 -15.63
C MET A 1 -14.18 -0.91 -14.52
N GLN A 2 -13.61 -2.10 -14.63
CA GLN A 2 -12.91 -2.81 -13.58
C GLN A 2 -11.42 -2.54 -13.82
N CYS A 3 -10.76 -1.88 -12.88
CA CYS A 3 -9.32 -1.69 -12.88
C CYS A 3 -8.69 -3.10 -12.91
N HIS A 4 -8.19 -3.53 -14.06
CA HIS A 4 -7.63 -4.85 -14.28
C HIS A 4 -6.23 -4.93 -13.65
N ILE A 5 -6.15 -4.90 -12.31
CA ILE A 5 -5.03 -5.53 -11.59
C ILE A 5 -5.30 -7.05 -11.67
N GLY A 6 -5.12 -7.60 -12.87
CA GLY A 6 -5.43 -8.99 -13.23
C GLY A 6 -4.49 -10.03 -12.61
N TRP A 7 -3.85 -9.75 -11.47
CA TRP A 7 -2.87 -10.64 -10.84
C TRP A 7 -3.21 -11.03 -9.40
N LEU A 8 -4.38 -10.64 -8.87
CA LEU A 8 -4.77 -10.99 -7.51
C LEU A 8 -5.65 -12.25 -7.47
N PHE A 9 -4.94 -13.39 -7.53
CA PHE A 9 -5.32 -14.78 -7.16
C PHE A 9 -5.99 -15.64 -8.26
N PRO A 10 -5.33 -16.77 -8.67
CA PRO A 10 -5.05 -17.87 -7.75
C PRO A 10 -3.61 -18.40 -7.83
N GLY A 11 -2.90 -18.38 -6.69
CA GLY A 11 -1.61 -19.05 -6.54
C GLY A 11 -0.40 -18.14 -6.74
N GLN A 12 0.14 -17.65 -5.62
CA GLN A 12 1.51 -17.16 -5.37
C GLN A 12 2.41 -16.70 -6.56
N ARG A 13 3.01 -15.51 -6.34
CA ARG A 13 4.12 -14.85 -7.08
C ARG A 13 3.77 -13.91 -8.23
N ALA A 14 2.78 -13.05 -8.04
CA ALA A 14 2.90 -11.70 -8.60
C ALA A 14 3.75 -10.88 -7.62
N ARG A 15 5.07 -11.10 -7.67
CA ARG A 15 6.01 -10.10 -7.13
C ARG A 15 5.70 -8.85 -7.94
N SER A 16 5.21 -7.80 -7.29
CA SER A 16 5.06 -6.48 -7.92
C SER A 16 6.27 -6.25 -8.81
N SER A 17 6.05 -5.96 -10.10
CA SER A 17 7.13 -5.79 -11.08
C SER A 17 8.20 -4.82 -10.58
N HIS A 18 7.80 -3.93 -9.67
CA HIS A 18 8.57 -2.91 -9.00
C HIS A 18 8.76 -3.26 -7.52
N GLN A 19 10.02 -3.40 -7.10
CA GLN A 19 10.39 -3.65 -5.69
C GLN A 19 10.13 -2.42 -4.81
N GLU A 20 9.97 -1.26 -5.44
CA GLU A 20 9.62 0.03 -4.85
C GLU A 20 8.24 -0.01 -4.21
N ILE A 21 7.31 -0.83 -4.72
CA ILE A 21 5.98 -1.06 -4.12
C ILE A 21 6.15 -2.08 -2.99
N VAL A 22 6.31 -1.57 -1.77
CA VAL A 22 6.59 -2.40 -0.58
C VAL A 22 5.32 -2.91 0.11
N ASP A 23 4.19 -2.21 -0.05
CA ASP A 23 2.88 -2.66 0.43
C ASP A 23 1.78 -2.29 -0.57
N CYS A 24 0.78 -3.16 -0.70
CA CYS A 24 -0.41 -2.94 -1.51
C CYS A 24 -1.63 -3.47 -0.77
N TYR A 25 -2.62 -2.61 -0.57
CA TYR A 25 -3.86 -2.94 0.12
C TYR A 25 -5.05 -2.64 -0.78
N ASN A 26 -5.95 -3.60 -0.92
CA ASN A 26 -7.27 -3.31 -1.46
C ASN A 26 -8.09 -2.64 -0.35
N ALA A 27 -8.66 -1.47 -0.65
CA ALA A 27 -9.44 -0.70 0.32
C ALA A 27 -10.86 -0.50 -0.19
N SER A 28 -11.84 -0.67 0.68
CA SER A 28 -13.20 -0.22 0.41
C SER A 28 -13.31 1.28 0.68
N GLY A 29 -13.81 2.08 -0.27
CA GLY A 29 -14.02 3.52 -0.08
C GLY A 29 -13.88 4.34 -1.37
N GLY A 30 -13.37 5.57 -1.26
CA GLY A 30 -13.18 6.48 -2.39
C GLY A 30 -11.99 6.16 -3.32
N TYR A 31 -11.27 5.06 -3.05
CA TYR A 31 -10.15 4.55 -3.85
C TYR A 31 -10.15 3.02 -3.76
N ASP A 32 -9.76 2.33 -4.84
CA ASP A 32 -9.73 0.86 -4.89
C ASP A 32 -8.49 0.26 -4.20
N TYR A 33 -7.36 0.97 -4.27
CA TYR A 33 -6.08 0.49 -3.77
C TYR A 33 -5.30 1.59 -3.04
N LEU A 34 -4.59 1.17 -1.99
CA LEU A 34 -3.60 1.98 -1.28
C LEU A 34 -2.23 1.32 -1.45
N LEU A 35 -1.29 2.06 -2.04
CA LEU A 35 0.08 1.62 -2.28
C LEU A 35 1.03 2.37 -1.35
N LYS A 36 1.99 1.64 -0.77
CA LYS A 36 3.16 2.24 -0.14
C LYS A 36 4.36 2.04 -1.05
N ILE A 37 4.91 3.15 -1.53
CA ILE A 37 6.04 3.16 -2.44
C ILE A 37 7.24 3.79 -1.73
N ILE A 38 8.40 3.15 -1.84
CA ILE A 38 9.68 3.69 -1.39
C ILE A 38 10.54 3.93 -2.62
N ALA A 39 10.86 5.20 -2.87
CA ALA A 39 11.71 5.62 -3.97
C ALA A 39 12.84 6.54 -3.44
N PRO A 40 14.04 6.53 -4.05
CA PRO A 40 15.15 7.39 -3.64
C PRO A 40 14.87 8.88 -3.85
N THR A 41 14.12 9.23 -4.89
CA THR A 41 13.80 10.63 -5.26
C THR A 41 12.36 10.75 -5.75
N ILE A 42 11.83 11.98 -5.75
CA ILE A 42 10.50 12.29 -6.29
C ILE A 42 10.46 12.02 -7.80
N SER A 43 11.54 12.31 -8.53
CA SER A 43 11.59 12.05 -9.98
C SER A 43 11.44 10.56 -10.30
N MET A 44 12.16 9.68 -9.60
CA MET A 44 12.01 8.23 -9.80
C MET A 44 10.62 7.74 -9.41
N PHE A 45 9.97 8.36 -8.42
CA PHE A 45 8.58 8.09 -8.11
C PHE A 45 7.65 8.53 -9.25
N GLN A 46 7.87 9.69 -9.86
CA GLN A 46 7.08 10.16 -11.00
C GLN A 46 7.25 9.23 -12.20
N ASP A 47 8.48 8.84 -12.54
CA ASP A 47 8.76 7.89 -13.62
C ASP A 47 8.01 6.56 -13.39
N LEU A 48 7.99 6.07 -12.14
CA LEU A 48 7.25 4.85 -11.76
C LEU A 48 5.73 5.00 -11.91
N MET A 49 5.19 6.20 -11.67
CA MET A 49 3.75 6.47 -11.77
C MET A 49 3.29 6.74 -13.21
N GLU A 50 4.21 7.15 -14.08
CA GLU A 50 3.98 7.31 -15.52
C GLU A 50 4.07 5.98 -16.28
N ASP A 51 4.72 4.96 -15.69
CA ASP A 51 4.71 3.59 -16.21
C ASP A 51 3.27 3.06 -16.24
N ASP A 52 2.95 2.20 -17.23
CA ASP A 52 1.59 1.68 -17.45
C ASP A 52 1.22 0.58 -16.45
N ILE A 53 1.21 0.94 -15.17
CA ILE A 53 0.83 0.09 -14.04
C ILE A 53 -0.69 -0.06 -13.89
N GLY A 54 -1.48 0.43 -14.87
CA GLY A 54 -2.93 0.33 -14.88
C GLY A 54 -3.64 1.23 -13.87
N ILE A 55 -3.02 2.34 -13.48
CA ILE A 55 -3.62 3.32 -12.56
C ILE A 55 -4.38 4.39 -13.37
N GLU A 56 -5.71 4.38 -13.29
CA GLU A 56 -6.54 5.39 -13.97
C GLU A 56 -6.37 6.79 -13.35
N LYS A 57 -6.40 6.87 -12.01
CA LYS A 57 -6.25 8.11 -11.23
C LYS A 57 -5.55 7.80 -9.91
N PHE A 58 -4.64 8.68 -9.49
CA PHE A 58 -3.99 8.58 -8.19
C PHE A 58 -3.96 9.92 -7.47
N ALA A 59 -3.87 9.84 -6.15
CA ALA A 59 -3.58 10.96 -5.27
C ALA A 59 -2.43 10.56 -4.34
N SER A 60 -1.23 11.09 -4.59
CA SER A 60 -0.03 10.77 -3.80
C SER A 60 0.11 11.68 -2.58
N ARG A 61 0.61 11.14 -1.46
CA ARG A 61 1.03 11.91 -0.29
C ARG A 61 2.45 11.50 0.10
N ILE A 62 3.34 12.49 0.27
CA ILE A 62 4.74 12.25 0.64
C ILE A 62 4.84 12.21 2.18
N VAL A 63 5.39 11.12 2.71
CA VAL A 63 5.64 10.97 4.15
C VAL A 63 6.96 11.67 4.50
N LEU A 64 6.89 12.77 5.25
CA LEU A 64 8.09 13.53 5.66
C LEU A 64 8.82 12.88 6.84
N ARG A 65 8.07 12.25 7.74
CA ARG A 65 8.59 11.58 8.94
C ARG A 65 7.63 10.48 9.36
N GLN A 66 8.18 9.35 9.80
CA GLN A 66 7.42 8.33 10.52
C GLN A 66 7.59 8.59 12.03
N PRO A 67 6.63 9.26 12.71
CA PRO A 67 6.79 9.66 14.10
C PRO A 67 6.79 8.46 15.06
N TYR A 68 6.19 7.35 14.66
CA TYR A 68 6.14 6.13 15.44
C TYR A 68 6.94 5.02 14.76
N PRO A 69 7.70 4.21 15.52
CA PRO A 69 8.27 2.98 14.98
C PRO A 69 7.15 2.02 14.57
N GLN A 70 7.46 1.07 13.70
CA GLN A 70 6.52 0.01 13.34
C GLN A 70 6.08 -0.71 14.62
N ARG A 71 4.79 -0.62 14.95
CA ARG A 71 4.21 -1.34 16.07
C ARG A 71 3.93 -2.76 15.62
N GLY A 72 4.25 -3.74 16.47
CA GLY A 72 3.77 -5.10 16.27
C GLY A 72 2.25 -5.19 16.49
N GLU A 73 1.68 -6.34 16.15
CA GLU A 73 0.27 -6.60 16.36
C GLU A 73 -0.11 -6.48 17.85
N PRO A 74 -1.25 -5.87 18.19
CA PRO A 74 -1.65 -5.65 19.57
C PRO A 74 -2.23 -6.93 20.19
N LEU A 75 -1.39 -7.97 20.33
CA LEU A 75 -1.81 -9.31 20.77
C LEU A 75 -2.52 -9.30 22.13
N ASN A 76 -2.08 -8.45 23.05
CA ASN A 76 -2.71 -8.32 24.37
C ASN A 76 -4.16 -7.78 24.27
N VAL A 77 -4.39 -6.79 23.40
CA VAL A 77 -5.73 -6.24 23.15
C VAL A 77 -6.62 -7.28 22.48
N ILE A 78 -6.08 -8.01 21.51
CA ILE A 78 -6.82 -9.04 20.77
C ILE A 78 -7.16 -10.22 21.69
N ALA A 79 -6.21 -10.69 22.51
CA ALA A 79 -6.38 -11.84 23.39
C ALA A 79 -7.39 -11.59 24.52
N HIS A 80 -7.40 -10.37 25.07
CA HIS A 80 -8.30 -10.03 26.18
C HIS A 80 -9.59 -9.33 25.74
N GLY A 81 -9.71 -8.91 24.48
CA GLY A 81 -10.90 -8.22 23.96
C GLY A 81 -11.16 -6.84 24.59
N VAL A 82 -10.18 -6.28 25.30
CA VAL A 82 -10.26 -4.96 25.93
C VAL A 82 -9.42 -3.99 25.12
N ALA A 83 -10.09 -2.99 24.53
CA ALA A 83 -9.45 -1.94 23.77
C ALA A 83 -8.50 -1.11 24.65
N SER A 84 -7.31 -0.78 24.17
CA SER A 84 -6.31 -0.04 24.95
C SER A 84 -6.68 1.43 25.24
N TRP A 85 -7.75 1.93 24.64
CA TRP A 85 -8.25 3.29 24.78
C TRP A 85 -9.55 3.37 25.59
N LYS A 86 -9.99 2.25 26.17
CA LYS A 86 -11.04 2.18 27.18
C LYS A 86 -10.40 1.94 28.54
#